data_AF-A0A1H5HUV0-F1
#
_entry.id   AF-A0A1H5HUV0-F1
#
_cell.length_a   1.000
_cell.length_b   1.000
_cell.length_c   1.000
_cell.angle_alpha   90.00
_cell.angle_beta   90.00
_cell.angle_gamma   90.00
#
_symmetry.space_group_name_H-M   'P 1'
#
loop_
_entity.id
_entity.type
_entity.pdbx_description
1 polymer ?
#
loop_
_entity_poly.entity_id
_entity_poly.type
_entity_poly.pdbx_seq_one_letter_code
_entity_poly.pdbx_strand_id
1 'polypeptide(L)'
;MSLIVDRVDDMTEWGFLTNHLHALYCVALHPGIRIREIADSVGVQERAAHRIVADLVAGGYLTRRRVGSRNFYELHPNQPIRREGLDEVAVGEILDVLLRPEVKHSTTPGAAVGASGTVNGGVS
;
A
#
# COMPACT_ATOMS: atom_id res chain seq x y z
N MET A 1 16.31 33.30 12.81
CA MET A 1 14.84 33.30 12.79
C MET A 1 14.36 33.54 11.37
N SER A 2 14.19 32.48 10.59
CA SER A 2 13.21 32.41 9.52
C SER A 2 13.10 30.93 9.16
N LEU A 3 12.01 30.33 9.64
CA LEU A 3 11.55 29.00 9.29
C LEU A 3 11.18 29.05 7.81
N ILE A 4 12.13 28.68 6.95
CA ILE A 4 11.77 28.16 5.64
C ILE A 4 11.24 26.76 5.93
N VAL A 5 9.92 26.65 5.88
CA VAL A 5 9.20 25.38 5.77
C VAL A 5 9.97 24.53 4.78
N ASP A 6 10.53 23.42 5.27
CA ASP A 6 11.21 22.42 4.46
C ASP A 6 10.34 22.15 3.24
N ARG A 7 10.84 22.62 2.10
CA ARG A 7 10.29 22.32 0.80
C ARG A 7 10.44 20.81 0.67
N VAL A 8 9.33 20.08 0.75
CA VAL A 8 9.26 18.63 0.51
C VAL A 8 9.60 18.37 -0.96
N ASP A 9 10.89 18.42 -1.27
CA ASP A 9 11.42 18.36 -2.63
C ASP A 9 12.87 17.85 -2.60
N ASP A 10 13.15 16.78 -1.83
CA ASP A 10 14.44 16.06 -1.96
C ASP A 10 14.45 14.59 -1.53
N MET A 11 13.36 13.85 -1.78
CA MET A 11 13.43 12.38 -1.82
C MET A 11 12.36 11.85 -2.79
N THR A 12 12.60 11.90 -4.10
CA THR A 12 12.14 10.79 -4.95
C THR A 12 12.94 9.56 -4.55
N GLU A 13 12.65 9.04 -3.37
CA GLU A 13 13.08 7.72 -2.94
C GLU A 13 12.59 6.74 -4.00
N TRP A 14 13.47 5.81 -4.40
CA TRP A 14 13.14 4.89 -5.46
C TRP A 14 11.97 4.01 -5.03
N GLY A 15 10.78 4.32 -5.55
CA GLY A 15 9.58 3.52 -5.38
C GLY A 15 9.64 2.26 -6.23
N PHE A 16 9.40 1.11 -5.62
CA PHE A 16 9.26 -0.16 -6.35
C PHE A 16 7.96 -0.22 -7.16
N LEU A 17 6.87 0.36 -6.63
CA LEU A 17 5.56 0.41 -7.30
C LEU A 17 5.46 1.62 -8.23
N THR A 18 4.78 1.44 -9.37
CA THR A 18 4.39 2.58 -10.20
C THR A 18 3.37 3.45 -9.46
N ASN A 19 3.35 4.75 -9.78
CA ASN A 19 2.36 5.67 -9.22
C ASN A 19 0.91 5.23 -9.51
N HIS A 20 0.66 4.60 -10.66
CA HIS A 20 -0.65 4.04 -11.00
C HIS A 20 -1.04 2.88 -10.09
N LEU A 21 -0.12 1.94 -9.81
CA LEU A 21 -0.41 0.82 -8.92
C LEU A 21 -0.58 1.29 -7.48
N HIS A 22 0.23 2.25 -7.03
CA HIS A 22 0.10 2.83 -5.69
C HIS A 22 -1.24 3.58 -5.54
N ALA A 23 -1.64 4.38 -6.53
CA ALA A 23 -2.95 5.03 -6.52
C ALA A 23 -4.11 4.02 -6.49
N LEU A 24 -3.99 2.93 -7.26
CA LEU A 24 -4.98 1.86 -7.29
C LEU A 24 -5.09 1.15 -5.92
N TYR A 25 -3.96 0.91 -5.26
CA TYR A 25 -3.89 0.39 -3.89
C TYR A 25 -4.59 1.32 -2.88
N CYS A 26 -4.33 2.64 -2.94
CA CYS A 26 -5.01 3.61 -2.08
C CYS A 26 -6.55 3.58 -2.28
N VAL A 27 -7.00 3.47 -3.53
CA VAL A 27 -8.44 3.37 -3.85
C VAL A 27 -9.03 2.04 -3.35
N ALA A 28 -8.28 0.94 -3.45
CA ALA A 28 -8.72 -0.36 -2.95
C ALA A 28 -8.92 -0.36 -1.42
N LEU A 29 -8.05 0.31 -0.67
CA LEU A 29 -8.23 0.53 0.77
C LEU A 29 -9.46 1.41 1.06
N HIS A 30 -9.61 2.51 0.31
CA HIS A 30 -10.61 3.54 0.58
C HIS A 30 -11.28 4.02 -0.71
N PRO A 31 -12.41 3.41 -1.13
CA PRO A 31 -13.12 3.77 -2.36
C PRO A 31 -13.57 5.24 -2.46
N GLY A 32 -13.71 5.93 -1.32
CA GLY A 32 -14.09 7.35 -1.24
C GLY A 32 -12.92 8.32 -1.07
N ILE A 33 -11.67 7.86 -1.24
CA ILE A 33 -10.45 8.67 -1.08
C ILE A 33 -10.46 9.88 -2.02
N ARG A 34 -10.01 11.03 -1.51
CA ARG A 34 -9.92 12.26 -2.31
C ARG A 34 -8.67 12.26 -3.17
N ILE A 35 -8.73 12.93 -4.33
CA ILE A 35 -7.56 13.08 -5.23
C ILE A 35 -6.36 13.66 -4.50
N ARG A 36 -6.57 14.65 -3.61
CA ARG A 36 -5.51 15.20 -2.78
C ARG A 36 -4.86 14.15 -1.87
N GLU A 37 -5.64 13.31 -1.21
CA GLU A 37 -5.13 12.24 -0.34
C GLU A 37 -4.37 11.17 -1.14
N ILE A 38 -4.81 10.89 -2.37
CA ILE A 38 -4.05 10.05 -3.31
C ILE A 38 -2.72 10.71 -3.65
N ALA A 39 -2.71 12.02 -3.97
CA ALA A 39 -1.51 12.75 -4.31
C ALA A 39 -0.47 12.72 -3.18
N ASP A 40 -0.93 12.98 -1.96
CA ASP A 40 -0.12 12.96 -0.74
C ASP A 40 0.44 11.55 -0.49
N SER A 41 -0.37 10.50 -0.69
CA SER A 41 0.04 9.10 -0.48
C SER A 41 1.03 8.61 -1.54
N VAL A 42 0.81 8.98 -2.80
CA VAL A 42 1.66 8.59 -3.94
C VAL A 42 2.94 9.43 -4.02
N GLY A 43 3.00 10.57 -3.34
CA GLY A 43 4.16 11.47 -3.38
C GLY A 43 4.25 12.29 -4.68
N VAL A 44 3.09 12.71 -5.22
CA VAL A 44 3.01 13.48 -6.47
C VAL A 44 2.16 14.73 -6.30
N GLN A 45 2.26 15.66 -7.24
CA GLN A 45 1.38 16.82 -7.28
C GLN A 45 -0.07 16.42 -7.56
N GLU A 46 -1.03 17.19 -7.06
CA GLU A 46 -2.47 16.90 -7.20
C GLU A 46 -2.92 16.75 -8.66
N ARG A 47 -2.35 17.55 -9.58
CA ARG A 47 -2.62 17.41 -11.02
C ARG A 47 -2.12 16.07 -11.58
N ALA A 48 -0.99 15.57 -11.11
CA ALA A 48 -0.47 14.28 -11.51
C ALA A 48 -1.36 13.15 -10.98
N ALA A 49 -1.79 13.22 -9.71
CA ALA A 49 -2.76 12.28 -9.16
C ALA A 49 -4.08 12.27 -9.95
N HIS A 50 -4.58 13.44 -10.36
CA HIS A 50 -5.76 13.51 -11.21
C HIS A 50 -5.55 12.81 -12.57
N ARG A 51 -4.38 12.98 -13.20
CA ARG A 51 -4.03 12.29 -14.46
C ARG A 51 -3.94 10.78 -14.25
N ILE A 52 -3.26 10.33 -13.20
CA ILE A 52 -3.15 8.91 -12.84
C ILE A 52 -4.53 8.26 -12.70
N VAL A 53 -5.43 8.89 -11.93
CA VAL A 53 -6.79 8.36 -11.74
C VAL A 53 -7.57 8.37 -13.04
N ALA A 54 -7.41 9.40 -13.88
CA ALA A 54 -8.04 9.44 -15.20
C ALA A 54 -7.54 8.32 -16.12
N ASP A 55 -6.23 8.03 -16.11
CA ASP A 55 -5.63 6.94 -16.86
C ASP A 55 -6.14 5.57 -16.37
N LEU A 56 -6.27 5.38 -15.06
CA LEU A 56 -6.83 4.16 -14.47
C LEU A 56 -8.30 3.96 -14.87
N VAL A 57 -9.09 5.03 -14.91
CA VAL A 57 -10.49 4.98 -15.39
C VAL A 57 -10.54 4.66 -16.88
N ALA A 58 -9.75 5.36 -17.70
CA ALA A 58 -9.67 5.10 -19.14
C ALA A 58 -9.14 3.69 -19.45
N GLY A 59 -8.27 3.17 -18.60
CA GLY A 59 -7.74 1.82 -18.65
C GLY A 59 -8.73 0.73 -18.24
N GLY A 60 -9.90 1.10 -17.70
CA GLY A 60 -10.92 0.17 -17.22
C GLY A 60 -10.65 -0.41 -15.83
N TYR A 61 -9.57 0.02 -15.15
CA TYR A 61 -9.24 -0.45 -13.80
C TYR A 61 -10.15 0.16 -12.72
N LEU A 62 -10.66 1.36 -12.98
CA LEU A 62 -11.59 2.06 -12.09
C LEU A 62 -12.84 2.52 -12.83
N THR A 63 -13.98 2.55 -12.14
CA THR A 63 -15.13 3.37 -12.53
C THR A 63 -15.33 4.46 -11.49
N ARG A 64 -15.53 5.70 -11.96
CA ARG A 64 -15.77 6.86 -11.11
C ARG A 64 -17.27 7.17 -11.08
N ARG A 65 -17.86 7.18 -9.88
CA ARG A 65 -19.25 7.63 -9.65
C ARG A 65 -19.26 8.83 -8.71
N ARG A 66 -20.06 9.84 -9.05
CA ARG A 66 -20.26 11.01 -8.17
C ARG A 66 -21.44 10.73 -7.25
N VAL A 67 -21.21 10.80 -5.94
CA VAL A 67 -22.23 10.66 -4.89
C VAL A 67 -22.25 11.97 -4.11
N GLY A 68 -23.21 12.84 -4.43
CA GLY A 68 -23.28 14.21 -3.90
C GLY A 68 -22.06 15.05 -4.31
N SER A 69 -21.32 15.55 -3.32
CA SER A 69 -20.08 16.32 -3.53
C SER A 69 -18.83 15.46 -3.67
N ARG A 70 -18.92 14.15 -3.39
CA ARG A 70 -17.76 13.24 -3.37
C ARG A 70 -17.72 12.34 -4.59
N ASN A 71 -16.51 11.93 -4.96
CA ASN A 71 -16.29 10.85 -5.90
C ASN A 71 -16.13 9.55 -5.11
N PHE A 72 -16.70 8.50 -5.64
CA PHE A 72 -16.46 7.13 -5.22
C PHE A 72 -15.92 6.37 -6.42
N TYR A 73 -14.90 5.56 -6.17
CA TYR A 73 -14.24 4.77 -7.17
C TYR A 73 -14.55 3.30 -6.93
N GLU A 74 -14.91 2.62 -8.00
CA GLU A 74 -15.16 1.19 -8.02
C GLU A 74 -14.00 0.51 -8.73
N LEU A 75 -13.36 -0.44 -8.05
CA LEU A 75 -12.20 -1.17 -8.56
C LEU A 75 -12.65 -2.36 -9.42
N HIS A 76 -12.00 -2.54 -10.56
CA HIS A 76 -12.17 -3.69 -11.45
C HIS A 76 -10.95 -4.61 -11.36
N PRO A 77 -10.93 -5.57 -10.41
CA PRO A 77 -9.74 -6.38 -10.11
C PRO A 77 -9.38 -7.35 -11.24
N ASN A 78 -10.33 -7.74 -12.08
CA ASN A 78 -10.13 -8.72 -13.15
C ASN A 78 -9.42 -8.14 -14.39
N GLN A 79 -9.07 -6.85 -14.39
CA GLN A 79 -8.37 -6.25 -15.52
C GLN A 79 -6.91 -6.74 -15.57
N PRO A 80 -6.41 -7.17 -16.74
CA PRO A 80 -5.04 -7.66 -16.88
C PRO A 80 -4.04 -6.52 -16.70
N ILE A 81 -2.83 -6.84 -16.27
CA ILE A 81 -1.73 -5.87 -16.19
C ILE A 81 -1.19 -5.63 -17.59
N ARG A 82 -1.24 -4.37 -18.04
CA ARG A 82 -0.74 -3.94 -19.36
C ARG A 82 0.78 -3.86 -19.39
N ARG A 83 1.43 -5.01 -19.32
CA ARG A 83 2.88 -5.14 -19.42
C ARG A 83 3.22 -6.48 -20.05
N GLU A 84 4.13 -6.45 -21.00
CA GLU A 84 4.63 -7.66 -21.66
C GLU A 84 5.04 -8.71 -20.63
N GLY A 85 4.46 -9.91 -20.75
CA GLY A 85 4.70 -11.03 -19.84
C GLY A 85 3.82 -11.05 -18.57
N LEU A 86 2.90 -10.09 -18.40
CA LEU A 86 1.94 -10.03 -17.29
C LEU A 86 0.48 -9.91 -17.78
N ASP A 87 0.23 -10.09 -19.07
CA ASP A 87 -1.10 -9.91 -19.68
C ASP A 87 -2.13 -10.94 -19.19
N GLU A 88 -1.69 -12.05 -18.60
CA GLU A 88 -2.54 -13.08 -17.99
C GLU A 88 -2.80 -12.83 -16.49
N VAL A 89 -2.08 -11.91 -15.86
CA VAL A 89 -2.19 -11.63 -14.42
C VAL A 89 -3.21 -10.53 -14.20
N ALA A 90 -4.25 -10.82 -13.42
CA ALA A 90 -5.23 -9.83 -13.04
C ALA A 90 -4.64 -8.87 -12.00
N VAL A 91 -4.93 -7.57 -12.11
CA VAL A 91 -4.42 -6.57 -11.17
C VAL A 91 -4.86 -6.86 -9.72
N GLY A 92 -6.03 -7.49 -9.56
CA GLY A 92 -6.55 -7.95 -8.28
C GLY A 92 -5.62 -8.92 -7.56
N GLU A 93 -4.90 -9.80 -8.28
CA GLU A 93 -3.99 -10.76 -7.67
C GLU A 93 -2.81 -10.06 -6.99
N ILE A 94 -2.30 -8.98 -7.59
CA ILE A 94 -1.26 -8.15 -6.96
C ILE A 94 -1.84 -7.40 -5.76
N LEU A 95 -3.02 -6.80 -5.92
CA LEU A 95 -3.66 -6.06 -4.84
C LEU A 95 -3.96 -6.96 -3.64
N ASP A 96 -4.38 -8.22 -3.86
CA ASP A 96 -4.61 -9.19 -2.80
C ASP A 96 -3.34 -9.46 -1.99
N VAL A 97 -2.17 -9.54 -2.64
CA VAL A 97 -0.89 -9.70 -1.94
C VAL A 97 -0.55 -8.45 -1.12
N LEU A 98 -0.79 -7.25 -1.67
CA LEU A 98 -0.49 -5.98 -1.00
C LEU A 98 -1.46 -5.66 0.15
N LEU A 99 -2.72 -6.07 0.04
CA LEU A 99 -3.77 -5.82 1.02
C LEU A 99 -3.83 -6.88 2.12
N ARG A 100 -2.98 -7.92 2.06
CA ARG A 100 -2.90 -8.93 3.12
C ARG A 100 -2.62 -8.23 4.45
N PRO A 101 -3.51 -8.34 5.45
CA PRO A 101 -3.20 -7.84 6.77
C PRO A 101 -1.97 -8.59 7.28
N GLU A 102 -1.00 -7.84 7.80
CA GLU A 102 0.23 -8.38 8.35
C GLU A 102 -0.10 -9.47 9.37
N VAL A 103 0.23 -10.72 9.04
CA VAL A 103 0.22 -11.79 10.02
C VAL A 103 1.36 -11.46 10.95
N LYS A 104 1.04 -10.90 12.14
CA LYS A 104 2.02 -10.64 13.18
C LYS A 104 2.82 -11.93 13.38
N HIS A 105 4.04 -11.98 12.86
CA HIS A 105 4.99 -12.99 13.27
C HIS A 105 5.21 -12.71 14.74
N SER A 106 4.60 -13.52 15.60
CA SER A 106 4.98 -13.58 17.00
C SER A 106 6.43 -14.06 17.03
N THR A 107 7.36 -13.13 16.86
CA THR A 107 8.68 -13.24 17.46
C THR A 107 8.39 -13.33 18.94
N THR A 108 8.34 -14.54 19.46
CA THR A 108 8.66 -14.82 20.85
C THR A 108 10.18 -14.71 20.93
N PRO A 109 10.77 -13.62 21.45
CA PRO A 109 12.18 -13.66 21.83
C PRO A 109 12.24 -14.55 23.06
N GLY A 110 12.88 -15.70 22.93
CA GLY A 110 13.40 -16.50 24.04
C GLY A 110 12.38 -16.81 25.13
N ALA A 111 11.69 -17.94 24.98
CA ALA A 111 11.21 -18.67 26.14
C ALA A 111 12.34 -18.70 27.18
N ALA A 112 12.04 -18.12 28.34
CA ALA A 112 12.86 -18.20 29.52
C ALA A 112 13.27 -19.67 29.75
N VAL A 113 14.54 -19.97 29.56
CA VAL A 113 15.18 -21.13 30.20
C VAL A 113 15.35 -20.74 31.66
N GLY A 114 14.23 -20.84 32.39
CA GLY A 114 14.18 -20.77 33.84
C GLY A 114 14.68 -22.09 34.43
N ALA A 115 15.57 -21.93 35.39
CA ALA A 115 16.17 -22.92 36.27
C ALA A 115 15.24 -24.03 36.80
N SER A 116 15.78 -25.24 36.95
CA SER A 116 15.83 -25.94 38.25
C SER A 116 16.44 -27.33 38.14
N GLY A 117 17.41 -27.63 39.01
CA GLY A 117 18.00 -28.95 39.17
C GLY A 117 19.05 -28.98 40.29
N THR A 118 18.69 -28.51 41.48
CA THR A 118 19.45 -28.76 42.72
C THR A 118 18.97 -30.08 43.33
N VAL A 119 19.88 -30.76 44.05
CA VAL A 119 19.77 -32.02 44.86
C VAL A 119 20.01 -33.32 44.05
N ASN A 120 20.87 -34.28 44.42
CA ASN A 120 21.21 -34.83 45.75
C ASN A 120 22.48 -35.72 45.74
N GLY A 121 23.12 -35.87 46.92
CA GLY A 121 23.98 -37.00 47.34
C GLY A 121 25.47 -36.88 46.98
N GLY A 122 26.47 -37.02 47.86
CA GLY A 122 26.57 -37.82 49.09
C GLY A 122 27.46 -39.05 48.81
N VAL A 123 28.47 -39.26 49.68
CA VAL A 123 29.44 -40.40 49.73
C VAL A 123 30.63 -40.21 48.76
N SER A 124 31.90 -40.19 49.17
CA SER A 124 32.58 -40.77 50.35
C SER A 124 33.83 -39.96 50.72
#